data_AF-A0A1V5F0X1-F1
#
_entry.id   AF-A0A1V5F0X1-F1
#
_cell.length_a   1.000
_cell.length_b   1.000
_cell.length_c   1.000
_cell.angle_alpha   90.00
_cell.angle_beta   90.00
_cell.angle_gamma   90.00
#
_symmetry.space_group_name_H-M   'P 1'
#
loop_
_entity.id
_entity.type
_entity.pdbx_description
1 polymer ?
#
loop_
_entity_poly.entity_id
_entity_poly.type
_entity_poly.pdbx_seq_one_letter_code
_entity_poly.pdbx_strand_id
1 'polypeptide(L)'
;MLTAISCKAQTNNSAQNLNLLEGTYLELQKFQREPDSLLTENEKIKKQTSFNLIKEKVSVKNNQFYSSATRKDFTDKGLSECYYDILEKSIRETNQWAKDENISNLDSLYQSSIKDAFMKTK
;
A
#
# COMPACT_ATOMS: atom_id res chain seq x y z
N MET A 1 -34.42 -40.74 1.98
CA MET A 1 -33.58 -39.89 1.12
C MET A 1 -33.04 -38.76 1.98
N LEU A 2 -31.75 -38.80 2.33
CA LEU A 2 -31.08 -37.79 3.13
C LEU A 2 -30.18 -36.98 2.20
N THR A 3 -30.62 -35.79 1.81
CA THR A 3 -29.75 -34.79 1.20
C THR A 3 -29.27 -33.86 2.30
N ALA A 4 -28.13 -34.17 2.89
CA ALA A 4 -27.34 -33.21 3.64
C ALA A 4 -26.17 -32.79 2.73
N ILE A 5 -26.39 -31.75 1.94
CA ILE A 5 -25.34 -31.09 1.17
C ILE A 5 -24.43 -30.42 2.20
N SER A 6 -23.19 -30.91 2.25
CA SER A 6 -22.10 -30.41 3.08
C SER A 6 -21.79 -28.95 2.73
N CYS A 7 -22.18 -28.02 3.60
CA CYS A 7 -21.67 -26.65 3.59
C CYS A 7 -20.21 -26.64 4.07
N LYS A 8 -19.26 -26.86 3.16
CA LYS A 8 -17.81 -26.66 3.41
C LYS A 8 -17.13 -26.05 2.18
N ALA A 9 -17.50 -24.83 1.81
CA ALA A 9 -16.76 -24.08 0.78
C ALA A 9 -16.61 -22.58 1.06
N GLN A 10 -17.31 -22.01 2.06
CA GLN A 10 -17.34 -20.55 2.26
C GLN A 10 -16.30 -20.02 3.28
N THR A 11 -15.69 -20.88 4.11
CA THR A 11 -14.75 -20.46 5.16
C THR A 11 -13.29 -20.34 4.71
N ASN A 12 -12.89 -20.99 3.61
CA ASN A 12 -11.49 -21.04 3.21
C ASN A 12 -11.01 -19.74 2.54
N ASN A 13 -11.88 -19.09 1.75
CA ASN A 13 -11.51 -17.88 1.01
C ASN A 13 -11.32 -16.65 1.93
N SER A 14 -12.11 -16.53 3.00
CA SER A 14 -11.98 -15.38 3.91
C SER A 14 -10.70 -15.44 4.73
N ALA A 15 -10.35 -16.61 5.26
CA ALA A 15 -9.11 -16.81 6.01
C ALA A 15 -7.86 -16.64 5.13
N GLN A 16 -7.90 -17.13 3.89
CA GLN A 16 -6.80 -16.95 2.94
C GLN A 16 -6.58 -15.48 2.56
N ASN A 17 -7.65 -14.72 2.33
CA ASN A 17 -7.57 -13.28 2.05
C ASN A 17 -7.06 -12.48 3.25
N LEU A 18 -7.47 -12.82 4.47
CA LEU A 18 -6.94 -12.22 5.70
C LEU A 18 -5.43 -12.46 5.85
N ASN A 19 -4.98 -13.69 5.63
CA ASN A 19 -3.55 -14.05 5.70
C ASN A 19 -2.73 -13.33 4.62
N LEU A 20 -3.27 -13.17 3.41
CA LEU A 20 -2.61 -12.46 2.32
C LEU A 20 -2.48 -10.96 2.63
N LEU A 21 -3.53 -10.35 3.19
CA LEU A 21 -3.52 -8.96 3.61
C LEU A 21 -2.51 -8.72 4.74
N GLU A 22 -2.53 -9.56 5.78
CA GLU A 22 -1.58 -9.48 6.90
C GLU A 22 -0.13 -9.67 6.43
N GLY A 23 0.11 -10.67 5.56
CA GLY A 23 1.43 -10.89 4.96
C GLY A 23 1.91 -9.68 4.16
N THR A 24 1.02 -9.03 3.41
CA THR A 24 1.35 -7.81 2.65
C THR A 24 1.67 -6.63 3.59
N TYR A 25 0.95 -6.48 4.70
CA TYR A 25 1.27 -5.48 5.72
C TYR A 25 2.64 -5.71 6.35
N LEU A 26 2.98 -6.95 6.70
CA LEU A 26 4.29 -7.30 7.27
C LEU A 26 5.42 -7.02 6.26
N GLU A 27 5.20 -7.33 4.98
CA GLU A 27 6.15 -7.03 3.90
C GLU A 27 6.39 -5.51 3.79
N LEU A 28 5.33 -4.70 3.77
CA LEU A 28 5.45 -3.23 3.75
C LEU A 28 6.14 -2.66 5.00
N GLN A 29 5.85 -3.20 6.19
CA GLN A 29 6.55 -2.81 7.42
C GLN A 29 8.04 -3.12 7.34
N LYS A 30 8.40 -4.29 6.79
CA LYS A 30 9.80 -4.66 6.56
C LYS A 30 10.48 -3.66 5.62
N PHE A 31 9.84 -3.30 4.51
CA PHE A 31 10.40 -2.34 3.55
C PHE A 31 10.66 -0.96 4.15
N GLN A 32 9.87 -0.55 5.15
CA GLN A 32 10.03 0.72 5.86
C GLN A 32 11.13 0.68 6.92
N ARG A 33 11.25 -0.43 7.66
CA ARG A 33 12.16 -0.54 8.81
C ARG A 33 13.57 -0.97 8.45
N GLU A 34 13.70 -1.90 7.52
CA GLU A 34 14.99 -2.52 7.22
C GLU A 34 15.77 -1.71 6.16
N PRO A 35 17.09 -1.54 6.34
CA PRO A 35 17.96 -1.03 5.28
C PRO A 35 18.00 -2.02 4.11
N ASP A 36 18.23 -1.50 2.90
CA ASP A 36 18.25 -2.33 1.69
C ASP A 36 19.28 -3.47 1.75
N SER A 37 20.36 -3.32 2.54
CA SER A 37 21.36 -4.38 2.77
C SER A 37 20.79 -5.64 3.43
N LEU A 38 19.68 -5.54 4.16
CA LEU A 38 19.01 -6.66 4.82
C LEU A 38 17.81 -7.19 4.02
N LEU A 39 17.53 -6.61 2.86
CA LEU A 39 16.48 -7.07 1.95
C LEU A 39 17.06 -8.05 0.93
N THR A 40 16.31 -9.09 0.61
CA THR A 40 16.60 -9.94 -0.55
C THR A 40 16.41 -9.16 -1.85
N GLU A 41 17.01 -9.61 -2.95
CA GLU A 41 16.85 -8.94 -4.25
C GLU A 41 15.38 -8.83 -4.69
N ASN A 42 14.59 -9.88 -4.45
CA ASN A 42 13.15 -9.85 -4.75
C ASN A 42 12.40 -8.81 -3.90
N GLU A 43 12.75 -8.68 -2.62
CA GLU A 43 12.17 -7.66 -1.75
C GLU A 43 12.57 -6.25 -2.16
N LYS A 44 13.82 -6.03 -2.58
CA LYS A 44 14.26 -4.75 -3.15
C LYS A 44 13.47 -4.40 -4.40
N ILE A 45 13.28 -5.36 -5.31
CA ILE A 45 12.49 -5.17 -6.54
C ILE A 45 11.04 -4.81 -6.18
N LYS A 46 10.40 -5.54 -5.26
CA LYS A 46 9.04 -5.24 -4.82
C LYS A 46 8.92 -3.88 -4.14
N LYS A 47 9.86 -3.54 -3.26
CA LYS A 47 9.97 -2.23 -2.62
C LYS A 47 10.06 -1.13 -3.68
N GLN A 48 11.03 -1.20 -4.57
CA GLN A 48 11.21 -0.20 -5.61
C GLN A 48 9.96 -0.07 -6.51
N THR A 49 9.35 -1.21 -6.87
CA THR A 49 8.15 -1.27 -7.70
C THR A 49 6.96 -0.60 -7.01
N SER A 50 6.71 -0.91 -5.74
CA SER A 50 5.60 -0.34 -4.97
C SER A 50 5.80 1.16 -4.73
N PHE A 51 7.00 1.59 -4.35
CA PHE A 51 7.34 3.01 -4.18
C PHE A 51 7.19 3.80 -5.50
N ASN A 52 7.64 3.24 -6.62
CA ASN A 52 7.48 3.88 -7.93
C ASN A 52 6.01 4.02 -8.34
N LEU A 53 5.19 2.99 -8.09
CA LEU A 53 3.74 3.06 -8.33
C LEU A 53 3.08 4.14 -7.49
N ILE A 54 3.39 4.21 -6.20
CA ILE A 54 2.86 5.25 -5.29
C ILE A 54 3.26 6.63 -5.82
N LYS A 55 4.53 6.82 -6.19
CA LYS A 55 5.02 8.09 -6.75
C LYS A 55 4.29 8.49 -8.05
N GLU A 56 4.01 7.52 -8.92
CA GLU A 56 3.34 7.77 -10.21
C GLU A 56 1.86 8.09 -10.03
N LYS A 57 1.18 7.38 -9.11
CA LYS A 57 -0.28 7.34 -9.04
C LYS A 57 -0.87 8.18 -7.91
N VAL A 58 -0.08 8.55 -6.91
CA VAL A 58 -0.54 9.35 -5.77
C VAL A 58 -0.14 10.80 -5.93
N SER A 59 -1.08 11.70 -5.65
CA SER A 59 -0.85 13.13 -5.63
C SER A 59 -1.48 13.77 -4.40
N VAL A 60 -0.97 14.92 -3.99
CA VAL A 60 -1.58 15.76 -2.96
C VAL A 60 -2.12 17.02 -3.62
N LYS A 61 -3.39 17.33 -3.36
CA LYS A 61 -4.07 18.53 -3.86
C LYS A 61 -5.04 19.01 -2.79
N ASN A 62 -5.16 20.33 -2.59
CA ASN A 62 -6.10 20.90 -1.61
C ASN A 62 -5.97 20.22 -0.23
N ASN A 63 -4.73 19.99 0.21
CA ASN A 63 -4.41 19.39 1.51
C ASN A 63 -5.00 17.97 1.70
N GLN A 64 -5.11 17.19 0.63
CA GLN A 64 -5.58 15.80 0.66
C GLN A 64 -4.81 14.94 -0.34
N PHE A 65 -4.55 13.70 0.04
CA PHE A 65 -4.02 12.66 -0.84
C PHE A 65 -5.11 12.11 -1.76
N TYR A 66 -4.75 11.88 -3.02
CA TYR A 66 -5.57 11.22 -4.03
C TYR A 66 -4.74 10.16 -4.75
N SER A 67 -5.37 9.06 -5.12
CA SER A 67 -4.78 7.99 -5.92
C SER A 67 -5.56 7.83 -7.23
N SER A 68 -4.84 7.70 -8.35
CA SER A 68 -5.38 7.22 -9.61
C SER A 68 -4.99 5.76 -9.88
N ALA A 69 -4.47 5.05 -8.87
CA ALA A 69 -4.07 3.65 -9.01
C ALA A 69 -5.29 2.74 -9.10
N THR A 70 -5.11 1.60 -9.74
CA THR A 70 -6.08 0.51 -9.83
C THR A 70 -5.42 -0.77 -9.32
N ARG A 71 -6.22 -1.79 -8.95
CA ARG A 71 -5.67 -3.13 -8.63
C ARG A 71 -4.74 -3.65 -9.71
N LYS A 72 -5.11 -3.41 -10.98
CA LYS A 72 -4.35 -3.85 -12.15
C LYS A 72 -2.94 -3.24 -12.21
N ASP A 73 -2.78 -1.98 -11.82
CA ASP A 73 -1.45 -1.33 -11.79
C ASP A 73 -0.46 -2.08 -10.90
N PHE A 74 -0.94 -2.74 -9.83
CA PHE A 74 -0.13 -3.56 -8.92
C PHE A 74 0.07 -4.97 -9.45
N THR A 75 -1.00 -5.64 -9.87
CA THR A 75 -0.91 -7.03 -10.34
C THR A 75 -0.11 -7.18 -11.62
N ASP A 76 -0.20 -6.21 -12.55
CA ASP A 76 0.60 -6.20 -13.79
C ASP A 76 2.10 -6.07 -13.52
N LYS A 77 2.48 -5.58 -12.33
CA LYS A 77 3.88 -5.49 -11.87
C LYS A 77 4.27 -6.61 -10.90
N GLY A 78 3.45 -7.66 -10.80
CA GLY A 78 3.73 -8.83 -9.95
C GLY A 78 3.55 -8.58 -8.45
N LEU A 79 2.83 -7.52 -8.06
CA LEU A 79 2.44 -7.28 -6.67
C LEU A 79 1.07 -7.88 -6.38
N SER A 80 0.83 -8.27 -5.14
CA SER A 80 -0.50 -8.69 -4.69
C SER A 80 -1.51 -7.54 -4.81
N GLU A 81 -2.77 -7.84 -5.12
CA GLU A 81 -3.84 -6.84 -5.12
C GLU A 81 -4.02 -6.16 -3.75
N CYS A 82 -3.60 -6.83 -2.66
CA CYS A 82 -3.64 -6.25 -1.32
C CYS A 82 -2.82 -4.97 -1.19
N TYR A 83 -1.81 -4.74 -2.03
CA TYR A 83 -1.08 -3.46 -2.07
C TYR A 83 -2.01 -2.29 -2.41
N TYR A 84 -2.94 -2.50 -3.35
CA TYR A 84 -3.94 -1.50 -3.70
C TYR A 84 -4.92 -1.26 -2.55
N ASP A 85 -5.43 -2.33 -1.94
CA ASP A 85 -6.40 -2.21 -0.83
C ASP A 85 -5.78 -1.48 0.37
N ILE A 86 -4.51 -1.74 0.68
CA ILE A 86 -3.76 -1.03 1.72
C ILE A 86 -3.58 0.45 1.33
N LEU A 87 -3.20 0.75 0.09
CA LEU A 87 -3.03 2.14 -0.36
C LEU A 87 -4.32 2.95 -0.22
N GLU A 88 -5.45 2.42 -0.71
CA GLU A 88 -6.76 3.07 -0.62
C GLU A 88 -7.17 3.34 0.83
N LYS A 89 -6.94 2.36 1.70
CA LYS A 89 -7.20 2.50 3.13
C LYS A 89 -6.30 3.57 3.75
N SER A 90 -5.00 3.53 3.50
CA SER A 90 -4.04 4.50 4.03
C SER A 90 -4.36 5.93 3.60
N ILE A 91 -4.70 6.17 2.32
CA ILE A 91 -5.08 7.50 1.85
C ILE A 91 -6.32 8.02 2.58
N ARG A 92 -7.35 7.18 2.73
CA ARG A 92 -8.58 7.54 3.44
C ARG A 92 -8.29 7.90 4.89
N GLU A 93 -7.53 7.07 5.58
CA GLU A 93 -7.18 7.24 6.99
C GLU A 93 -6.31 8.48 7.21
N THR A 94 -5.28 8.69 6.38
CA THR A 94 -4.41 9.87 6.47
C THR A 94 -5.19 11.16 6.19
N ASN A 95 -6.09 11.17 5.19
CA ASN A 95 -6.93 12.33 4.91
C ASN A 95 -7.90 12.64 6.06
N GLN A 96 -8.45 11.61 6.71
CA GLN A 96 -9.32 11.79 7.87
C GLN A 96 -8.53 12.34 9.05
N TRP A 97 -7.39 11.72 9.37
CA TRP A 97 -6.49 12.17 10.42
C TRP A 97 -6.06 13.63 10.23
N ALA A 98 -5.70 14.04 9.01
CA ALA A 98 -5.31 15.41 8.74
C ALA A 98 -6.44 16.42 8.98
N LYS A 99 -7.70 16.03 8.74
CA LYS A 99 -8.86 16.86 9.08
C LYS A 99 -9.06 16.95 10.59
N ASP A 100 -8.99 15.81 11.27
CA ASP A 100 -9.20 15.70 12.71
C ASP A 100 -8.14 16.51 13.49
N GLU A 101 -6.89 16.47 13.04
CA GLU A 101 -5.76 17.19 13.62
C GLU A 101 -5.59 18.64 13.09
N ASN A 102 -6.51 19.12 12.25
CA ASN A 102 -6.43 20.45 11.61
C ASN A 102 -5.09 20.72 10.90
N ILE A 103 -4.49 19.69 10.30
CA ILE A 103 -3.27 19.81 9.51
C ILE A 103 -3.65 20.46 8.19
N SER A 104 -3.06 21.62 7.90
CA SER A 104 -3.37 22.41 6.69
C SER A 104 -2.20 22.53 5.72
N ASN A 105 -1.13 21.75 5.91
CA ASN A 105 0.12 21.85 5.16
C ASN A 105 0.59 20.52 4.54
N LEU A 106 -0.32 19.57 4.28
CA LEU A 106 0.00 18.29 3.64
C LEU A 106 0.66 18.47 2.27
N ASP A 107 0.22 19.45 1.46
CA ASP A 107 0.87 19.75 0.18
C ASP A 107 2.35 20.10 0.39
N SER A 108 2.64 20.96 1.35
CA SER A 108 4.01 21.37 1.69
C SER A 108 4.86 20.21 2.21
N LEU A 109 4.30 19.38 3.11
CA LEU A 109 4.98 18.21 3.67
C LEU A 109 5.27 17.15 2.60
N TYR A 110 4.36 16.97 1.65
CA TYR A 110 4.54 16.03 0.55
C TYR A 110 5.62 16.53 -0.43
N GLN A 111 5.59 17.82 -0.78
CA GLN A 111 6.60 18.42 -1.66
C GLN A 111 8.00 18.40 -1.03
N SER A 112 8.12 18.66 0.28
CA SER A 112 9.42 18.54 0.98
C SER A 112 9.90 17.10 1.01
N SER A 113 9.00 16.14 1.27
CA SER A 113 9.35 14.71 1.32
C SER A 113 9.78 14.15 -0.03
N ILE A 114 9.09 14.55 -1.11
CA ILE A 114 9.52 14.34 -2.50
C ILE A 114 10.92 14.91 -2.68
N LYS A 115 11.13 16.20 -2.37
CA LYS A 115 12.41 16.88 -2.58
C LYS A 115 13.55 16.19 -1.81
N ASP A 116 13.33 15.79 -0.57
CA ASP A 116 14.34 15.11 0.25
C ASP A 116 14.66 13.70 -0.25
N ALA A 117 13.66 12.98 -0.78
CA ALA A 117 13.87 11.70 -1.46
C ALA A 117 14.62 11.85 -2.79
N PHE A 118 14.46 12.97 -3.51
CA PHE A 118 15.13 13.24 -4.80
C PHE A 118 16.52 13.88 -4.67
N MET A 119 16.82 14.54 -3.56
CA MET A 119 18.11 15.21 -3.36
C MET A 119 19.15 14.32 -2.64
N LYS A 120 18.75 13.14 -2.13
CA LYS A 120 19.67 12.14 -1.56
C LYS A 120 20.28 11.18 -2.59
N THR A 121 19.92 11.29 -3.87
CA THR A 121 20.61 10.59 -4.98
C THR A 121 21.72 11.46 -5.58
N LYS A 122 22.75 11.77 -4.79
CA LYS A 122 24.03 12.31 -5.26
C LYS A 122 25.18 11.56 -4.63
#